data_AF-A0A7Y5KZQ0-F1
#
_entry.id   AF-A0A7Y5KZQ0-F1
#
_cell.length_a   1.000
_cell.length_b   1.000
_cell.length_c   1.000
_cell.angle_alpha   90.00
_cell.angle_beta   90.00
_cell.angle_gamma   90.00
#
_symmetry.space_group_name_H-M   'P 1'
#
loop_
_entity.id
_entity.type
_entity.pdbx_description
1 polymer ?
#
loop_
_entity_poly.entity_id
_entity_poly.type
_entity_poly.pdbx_seq_one_letter_code
_entity_poly.pdbx_strand_id
1 'polypeptide(L)'
;MTPHDVRGSAVVLAVLAASCTSEPACPSPSPPLAVAEPPANAGALLGELADKAARAGASPLVVVAEGIASEGDRIGGFLTLPKDRCVLIYARGSKGLSDLDLFGYADDGSPLGSDESESRDAAFVLCPPIPGRVYVTARVASGAGLVAIGAQEVAPDEAPRAASAIGARTVGEDTGRLESWPGLENKIATHRRAIGSTWEDVRRFATLVDSRAATRTTVTIDPGRCLDVLVIPTEDVPSLDVVAESDNGRVIARAWPEGRDRSMLLCSEAGDDITIAARPRGGSGLAAFVVGRSPKGTISEIAEPTRIERVSQDQTAEHARSDLAKVADSSWGKAAPAGAGEARLGSRTSLDLKLMAGCTRLDVLAGKPLGPVAAALWASDGALLAESEGSARTTLYTCGAARAARIDVESRGRPGPFVVDQRTWKTLPPEISKRPAAAGRLLDRLLGAEVVAPTAMEDARAIDLEEAKLHTSSFVVAQGTCTEVFVALDAGSGIDVRLVDEVTQKDVLGRGKLVASQRICGGKTSRKARLELRVDDGPAPALVLFRTVHESVEP
;
A
#
# COMPACT_ATOMS: atom_id res chain seq x y z
N MET A 1 -48.11 -51.72 9.34
CA MET A 1 -48.13 -52.95 10.14
C MET A 1 -47.50 -52.61 11.48
N THR A 2 -48.26 -52.05 12.43
CA THR A 2 -49.19 -52.70 13.39
C THR A 2 -48.41 -53.32 14.58
N PRO A 3 -49.03 -53.50 15.75
CA PRO A 3 -49.06 -52.53 16.84
C PRO A 3 -48.79 -53.24 18.20
N HIS A 4 -48.85 -52.55 19.33
CA HIS A 4 -49.21 -53.12 20.65
C HIS A 4 -49.67 -51.92 21.50
N ASP A 5 -50.95 -51.66 21.78
CA ASP A 5 -52.07 -52.47 22.34
C ASP A 5 -51.71 -53.01 23.74
N VAL A 6 -52.05 -52.33 24.85
CA VAL A 6 -53.35 -52.06 25.53
C VAL A 6 -53.58 -53.03 26.71
N ARG A 7 -54.18 -52.47 27.79
CA ARG A 7 -54.68 -53.05 29.06
C ARG A 7 -53.68 -52.98 30.22
N GLY A 8 -54.00 -52.42 31.40
CA GLY A 8 -55.28 -52.08 32.00
C GLY A 8 -55.39 -52.81 33.34
N SER A 9 -55.46 -52.08 34.46
CA SER A 9 -56.18 -52.49 35.67
C SER A 9 -56.22 -51.35 36.68
N ALA A 10 -57.45 -51.00 37.05
CA ALA A 10 -57.83 -50.05 38.06
C ALA A 10 -57.66 -50.63 39.46
N VAL A 11 -57.27 -49.80 40.43
CA VAL A 11 -57.82 -49.87 41.79
C VAL A 11 -58.03 -48.45 42.31
N VAL A 12 -59.29 -48.20 42.65
CA VAL A 12 -59.84 -47.03 43.33
C VAL A 12 -59.53 -47.16 44.83
N LEU A 13 -59.07 -46.09 45.48
CA LEU A 13 -59.53 -45.79 46.83
C LEU A 13 -59.48 -44.29 47.12
N ALA A 14 -60.66 -43.75 47.37
CA ALA A 14 -60.91 -42.38 47.79
C ALA A 14 -60.72 -42.24 49.30
N VAL A 15 -60.08 -41.16 49.75
CA VAL A 15 -60.42 -40.51 51.03
C VAL A 15 -60.32 -38.99 50.85
N LEU A 16 -61.45 -38.34 51.12
CA LEU A 16 -61.67 -36.91 51.21
C LEU A 16 -60.97 -36.30 52.44
N ALA A 17 -60.43 -35.09 52.30
CA ALA A 17 -60.85 -33.95 53.12
C ALA A 17 -60.06 -32.67 52.78
N ALA A 18 -60.81 -31.61 52.48
CA ALA A 18 -60.54 -30.18 52.69
C ALA A 18 -59.18 -29.64 52.20
N SER A 19 -59.14 -28.64 51.31
CA SER A 19 -59.53 -27.27 51.67
C SER A 19 -59.37 -26.32 50.47
N CYS A 20 -60.12 -25.22 50.53
CA CYS A 20 -59.93 -23.95 49.83
C CYS A 20 -60.29 -23.88 48.33
N THR A 21 -61.51 -23.42 48.11
CA THR A 21 -61.94 -22.66 46.93
C THR A 21 -61.00 -21.49 46.65
N SER A 22 -60.20 -21.59 45.59
CA SER A 22 -59.64 -20.44 44.90
C SER A 22 -60.32 -20.32 43.54
N GLU A 23 -60.98 -19.19 43.30
CA GLU A 23 -61.44 -18.80 41.96
C GLU A 23 -60.24 -18.80 41.00
N PRO A 24 -60.40 -19.28 39.75
CA PRO A 24 -59.36 -19.09 38.75
C PRO A 24 -59.29 -17.60 38.43
N ALA A 25 -58.24 -16.94 38.93
CA ALA A 25 -57.91 -15.59 38.54
C ALA A 25 -57.79 -15.53 37.01
N CYS A 26 -58.63 -14.73 36.36
CA CYS A 26 -58.42 -14.36 34.96
C CYS A 26 -56.98 -13.86 34.80
N PRO A 27 -56.21 -14.33 33.80
CA PRO A 27 -54.90 -13.76 33.52
C PRO A 27 -55.09 -12.27 33.19
N SER A 28 -54.45 -11.41 33.97
CA SER A 28 -54.39 -9.98 33.67
C SER A 28 -53.91 -9.78 32.23
N PRO A 29 -54.52 -8.88 31.45
CA PRO A 29 -54.04 -8.57 30.12
C PRO A 29 -52.57 -8.15 30.22
N SER A 30 -51.72 -8.77 29.39
CA SER A 30 -50.32 -8.39 29.27
C SER A 30 -50.25 -6.88 29.03
N PRO A 31 -49.34 -6.15 29.71
CA PRO A 31 -49.18 -4.73 29.43
C PRO A 31 -48.92 -4.54 27.93
N PRO A 32 -49.48 -3.49 27.28
CA PRO A 32 -49.18 -3.21 25.89
C PRO A 32 -47.67 -3.06 25.74
N LEU A 33 -47.15 -3.48 24.58
CA LEU A 33 -45.75 -3.28 24.20
C LEU A 33 -45.39 -1.81 24.43
N ALA A 34 -44.64 -1.54 25.49
CA ALA A 34 -44.10 -0.22 25.78
C ALA A 34 -42.66 -0.20 25.27
N VAL A 35 -42.35 0.75 24.38
CA VAL A 35 -40.99 1.02 23.99
C VAL A 35 -40.25 1.52 25.23
N ALA A 36 -39.33 0.70 25.74
CA ALA A 36 -38.44 1.09 26.81
C ALA A 36 -37.46 2.11 26.22
N GLU A 37 -37.59 3.35 26.68
CA GLU A 37 -36.80 4.54 26.32
C GLU A 37 -37.19 5.22 24.99
N PRO A 38 -37.34 6.56 24.97
CA PRO A 38 -37.46 7.32 23.72
C PRO A 38 -36.20 7.08 22.86
N PRO A 39 -36.30 7.13 21.52
CA PRO A 39 -35.14 6.98 20.66
C PRO A 39 -34.06 7.95 21.11
N ALA A 40 -32.87 7.41 21.39
CA ALA A 40 -31.77 8.17 21.91
C ALA A 40 -31.53 9.41 21.02
N ASN A 41 -31.61 10.60 21.62
CA ASN A 41 -31.37 11.86 20.94
C ASN A 41 -29.89 11.92 20.57
N ALA A 42 -29.54 11.44 19.38
CA ALA A 42 -28.17 11.40 18.89
C ALA A 42 -27.60 12.83 18.72
N GLY A 43 -28.45 13.84 18.49
CA GLY A 43 -28.10 15.25 18.62
C GLY A 43 -27.51 15.66 19.99
N ALA A 44 -27.83 14.94 21.08
CA ALA A 44 -27.20 15.17 22.38
C ALA A 44 -25.70 14.83 22.39
N LEU A 45 -25.22 13.95 21.49
CA LEU A 45 -23.80 13.65 21.32
C LEU A 45 -23.00 14.87 20.84
N LEU A 46 -23.67 15.82 20.18
CA LEU A 46 -23.05 17.02 19.61
C LEU A 46 -22.98 18.19 20.60
N GLY A 47 -23.77 18.16 21.68
CA GLY A 47 -24.02 19.33 22.54
C GLY A 47 -22.76 19.96 23.15
N GLU A 48 -21.91 19.17 23.80
CA GLU A 48 -20.70 19.70 24.45
C GLU A 48 -19.75 20.36 23.43
N LEU A 49 -19.65 19.76 22.23
CA LEU A 49 -18.79 20.27 21.18
C LEU A 49 -19.36 21.53 20.53
N ALA A 50 -20.67 21.53 20.29
CA ALA A 50 -21.40 22.68 19.78
C ALA A 50 -21.24 23.89 20.70
N ASP A 51 -21.29 23.67 22.01
CA ASP A 51 -21.07 24.71 23.02
C ASP A 51 -19.62 25.24 23.01
N LYS A 52 -18.64 24.36 22.80
CA LYS A 52 -17.22 24.76 22.66
C LYS A 52 -17.01 25.62 21.40
N ALA A 53 -17.55 25.19 20.26
CA ALA A 53 -17.51 25.95 19.02
C ALA A 53 -18.24 27.29 19.14
N ALA A 54 -19.41 27.31 19.79
CA ALA A 54 -20.19 28.55 20.00
C ALA A 54 -19.43 29.56 20.87
N ARG A 55 -18.79 29.12 21.96
CA ARG A 55 -17.86 29.98 22.74
C ARG A 55 -16.68 30.48 21.90
N ALA A 56 -16.35 29.76 20.84
CA ALA A 56 -15.31 30.10 19.88
C ALA A 56 -15.79 30.94 18.68
N GLY A 57 -17.03 31.45 18.69
CA GLY A 57 -17.56 32.32 17.64
C GLY A 57 -18.45 31.62 16.60
N ALA A 58 -18.68 30.31 16.75
CA ALA A 58 -19.55 29.58 15.83
C ALA A 58 -21.05 29.87 16.05
N SER A 59 -21.85 29.72 15.00
CA SER A 59 -23.31 29.85 15.02
C SER A 59 -23.98 28.75 15.85
N PRO A 60 -25.31 28.80 16.06
CA PRO A 60 -26.04 27.65 16.59
C PRO A 60 -25.81 26.38 15.75
N LEU A 61 -25.83 25.22 16.42
CA LEU A 61 -25.69 23.90 15.81
C LEU A 61 -26.85 23.60 14.85
N VAL A 62 -26.51 23.11 13.67
CA VAL A 62 -27.42 22.43 12.75
C VAL A 62 -27.09 20.95 12.74
N VAL A 63 -28.05 20.10 13.08
CA VAL A 63 -27.90 18.64 12.95
C VAL A 63 -28.15 18.26 11.50
N VAL A 64 -27.14 17.70 10.83
CA VAL A 64 -27.18 17.32 9.42
C VAL A 64 -27.76 15.92 9.24
N ALA A 65 -27.34 14.97 10.07
CA ALA A 65 -27.82 13.60 10.06
C ALA A 65 -27.62 12.96 11.43
N GLU A 66 -28.46 12.00 11.77
CA GLU A 66 -28.30 11.18 12.97
C GLU A 66 -28.88 9.78 12.77
N GLY A 67 -28.36 8.79 13.48
CA GLY A 67 -28.87 7.42 13.39
C GLY A 67 -28.06 6.40 14.20
N ILE A 68 -28.53 5.15 14.20
CA ILE A 68 -27.77 4.00 14.69
C ILE A 68 -27.04 3.39 13.50
N ALA A 69 -25.74 3.14 13.65
CA ALA A 69 -24.89 2.59 12.60
C ALA A 69 -23.92 1.56 13.18
N SER A 70 -23.53 0.61 12.35
CA SER A 70 -22.55 -0.45 12.62
C SER A 70 -21.40 -0.40 11.61
N GLU A 71 -20.34 -1.16 11.85
CA GLU A 71 -19.17 -1.23 10.97
C GLU A 71 -19.54 -1.35 9.48
N GLY A 72 -19.06 -0.39 8.69
CA GLY A 72 -19.34 -0.27 7.25
C GLY A 72 -20.53 0.62 6.89
N ASP A 73 -21.44 0.90 7.83
CA ASP A 73 -22.58 1.77 7.60
C ASP A 73 -22.16 3.22 7.39
N ARG A 74 -23.00 3.96 6.65
CA ARG A 74 -22.84 5.39 6.40
C ARG A 74 -24.12 6.13 6.76
N ILE A 75 -23.96 7.29 7.38
CA ILE A 75 -25.03 8.27 7.56
C ILE A 75 -24.59 9.59 6.94
N GLY A 76 -25.50 10.38 6.38
CA GLY A 76 -25.11 11.61 5.71
C GLY A 76 -26.29 12.45 5.24
N GLY A 77 -25.99 13.68 4.83
CA GLY A 77 -26.98 14.66 4.40
C GLY A 77 -26.35 15.80 3.59
N PHE A 78 -27.20 16.53 2.88
CA PHE A 78 -26.78 17.72 2.15
C PHE A 78 -26.81 18.95 3.07
N LEU A 79 -25.80 19.81 2.91
CA LEU A 79 -25.68 21.08 3.59
C LEU A 79 -25.51 22.21 2.57
N THR A 80 -26.31 23.26 2.71
CA THR A 80 -26.15 24.49 1.92
C THR A 80 -25.15 25.40 2.64
N LEU A 81 -24.12 25.85 1.92
CA LEU A 81 -23.03 26.64 2.51
C LEU A 81 -23.17 28.13 2.17
N PRO A 82 -22.92 29.03 3.14
CA PRO A 82 -22.79 30.46 2.87
C PRO A 82 -21.53 30.73 2.02
N LYS A 83 -21.59 31.71 1.11
CA LYS A 83 -20.46 32.02 0.20
C LYS A 83 -19.29 32.74 0.89
N ASP A 84 -19.55 33.35 2.04
CA ASP A 84 -18.68 34.31 2.72
C ASP A 84 -18.32 33.89 4.15
N ARG A 85 -18.76 32.71 4.60
CA ARG A 85 -18.45 32.19 5.94
C ARG A 85 -17.83 30.81 5.87
N CYS A 86 -17.06 30.45 6.88
CA CYS A 86 -16.58 29.08 7.02
C CYS A 86 -17.66 28.23 7.69
N VAL A 87 -17.57 26.91 7.50
CA VAL A 87 -18.47 25.93 8.11
C VAL A 87 -17.66 24.84 8.79
N LEU A 88 -17.82 24.72 10.10
CA LEU A 88 -17.31 23.63 10.92
C LEU A 88 -18.26 22.45 10.77
N ILE A 89 -17.72 21.28 10.43
CA ILE A 89 -18.47 20.04 10.24
C ILE A 89 -17.84 18.99 11.14
N TYR A 90 -18.66 18.30 11.93
CA TYR A 90 -18.15 17.31 12.88
C TYR A 90 -19.15 16.19 13.11
N ALA A 91 -18.62 15.01 13.43
CA ALA A 91 -19.40 13.82 13.72
C ALA A 91 -19.00 13.22 15.07
N ARG A 92 -19.99 12.65 15.77
CA ARG A 92 -19.81 12.06 17.09
C ARG A 92 -20.46 10.69 17.17
N GLY A 93 -19.68 9.73 17.65
CA GLY A 93 -20.12 8.38 17.96
C GLY A 93 -20.37 8.17 19.46
N SER A 94 -21.39 7.39 19.79
CA SER A 94 -21.59 6.87 21.14
C SER A 94 -20.44 5.93 21.57
N LYS A 95 -20.40 5.54 22.85
CA LYS A 95 -19.31 4.73 23.44
C LYS A 95 -19.07 3.37 22.77
N GLY A 96 -20.05 2.83 22.02
CA GLY A 96 -19.90 1.56 21.29
C GLY A 96 -19.13 1.68 19.97
N LEU A 97 -18.82 2.90 19.54
CA LEU A 97 -18.00 3.19 18.38
C LEU A 97 -16.57 3.48 18.82
N SER A 98 -15.61 2.92 18.10
CA SER A 98 -14.18 3.19 18.30
C SER A 98 -13.58 4.02 17.17
N ASP A 99 -14.16 3.95 15.97
CA ASP A 99 -13.62 4.60 14.78
C ASP A 99 -14.72 5.08 13.83
N LEU A 100 -14.72 6.38 13.55
CA LEU A 100 -15.72 7.09 12.77
C LEU A 100 -15.04 8.06 11.80
N ASP A 101 -15.09 7.73 10.52
CA ASP A 101 -14.60 8.61 9.46
C ASP A 101 -15.66 9.66 9.10
N LEU A 102 -15.23 10.87 8.78
CA LEU A 102 -16.10 11.95 8.29
C LEU A 102 -15.60 12.48 6.94
N PHE A 103 -16.52 12.66 5.99
CA PHE A 103 -16.21 13.11 4.64
C PHE A 103 -17.16 14.22 4.19
N GLY A 104 -16.64 15.18 3.42
CA GLY A 104 -17.41 16.17 2.69
C GLY A 104 -17.13 16.11 1.20
N TYR A 105 -18.18 16.21 0.38
CA TYR A 105 -18.12 16.18 -1.08
C TYR A 105 -18.88 17.35 -1.70
N ALA A 106 -18.41 17.85 -2.83
CA ALA A 106 -19.19 18.77 -3.66
C ALA A 106 -20.25 18.00 -4.47
N ASP A 107 -21.14 18.73 -5.15
CA ASP A 107 -22.20 18.15 -5.98
C ASP A 107 -21.69 17.26 -7.13
N ASP A 108 -20.45 17.48 -7.60
CA ASP A 108 -19.81 16.65 -8.63
C ASP A 108 -19.09 15.41 -8.06
N GLY A 109 -19.16 15.21 -6.73
CA GLY A 109 -18.50 14.11 -6.02
C GLY A 109 -17.04 14.38 -5.68
N SER A 110 -16.49 15.55 -6.00
CA SER A 110 -15.13 15.92 -5.58
C SER A 110 -15.04 16.02 -4.05
N PRO A 111 -13.96 15.52 -3.42
CA PRO A 111 -13.77 15.65 -1.99
C PRO A 111 -13.54 17.13 -1.63
N LEU A 112 -14.05 17.54 -0.48
CA LEU A 112 -13.83 18.87 0.07
C LEU A 112 -13.12 18.83 1.41
N GLY A 113 -13.20 17.71 2.13
CA GLY A 113 -12.51 17.52 3.40
C GLY A 113 -12.81 16.15 3.97
N SER A 114 -11.89 15.63 4.78
CA SER A 114 -12.10 14.39 5.53
C SER A 114 -11.38 14.43 6.88
N ASP A 115 -11.86 13.58 7.79
CA ASP A 115 -11.18 13.19 9.01
C ASP A 115 -11.37 11.68 9.16
N GLU A 116 -10.28 10.94 8.94
CA GLU A 116 -10.18 9.47 9.02
C GLU A 116 -9.31 9.05 10.21
N SER A 117 -9.28 9.86 11.28
CA SER A 117 -8.55 9.51 12.50
C SER A 117 -9.21 8.34 13.23
N GLU A 118 -8.40 7.44 13.80
CA GLU A 118 -8.84 6.29 14.62
C GLU A 118 -9.53 6.76 15.93
N SER A 119 -10.72 7.33 15.79
CA SER A 119 -11.43 8.07 16.82
C SER A 119 -12.93 7.98 16.55
N ARG A 120 -13.72 7.92 17.62
CA ARG A 120 -15.19 8.05 17.52
C ARG A 120 -15.67 9.50 17.29
N ASP A 121 -14.72 10.43 17.26
CA ASP A 121 -14.93 11.86 17.10
C ASP A 121 -14.15 12.32 15.87
N ALA A 122 -14.83 12.94 14.91
CA ALA A 122 -14.22 13.44 13.68
C ALA A 122 -14.70 14.87 13.38
N ALA A 123 -13.83 15.73 12.83
CA ALA A 123 -14.17 17.11 12.50
C ALA A 123 -13.25 17.76 11.47
N PHE A 124 -13.82 18.57 10.57
CA PHE A 124 -13.07 19.44 9.66
C PHE A 124 -13.79 20.78 9.43
N VAL A 125 -13.11 21.79 8.91
CA VAL A 125 -13.71 23.11 8.56
C VAL A 125 -13.54 23.42 7.09
N LEU A 126 -14.60 23.90 6.43
CA LEU A 126 -14.59 24.41 5.05
C LEU A 126 -14.63 25.94 5.06
N CYS A 127 -13.66 26.60 4.44
CA CYS A 127 -13.61 28.07 4.35
C CYS A 127 -13.63 28.57 2.90
N PRO A 128 -14.28 29.71 2.60
CA PRO A 128 -14.37 30.24 1.24
C PRO A 128 -13.02 30.32 0.50
N PRO A 129 -12.99 30.07 -0.82
CA PRO A 129 -14.13 29.82 -1.71
C PRO A 129 -14.64 28.37 -1.61
N ILE A 130 -15.91 28.20 -1.20
CA ILE A 130 -16.60 26.90 -1.03
C ILE A 130 -17.81 26.80 -1.97
N PRO A 131 -18.18 25.58 -2.42
CA PRO A 131 -19.36 25.39 -3.23
C PRO A 131 -20.63 25.74 -2.44
N GLY A 132 -21.70 26.14 -3.14
CA GLY A 132 -22.95 26.54 -2.47
C GLY A 132 -23.70 25.39 -1.79
N ARG A 133 -23.33 24.13 -2.09
CA ARG A 133 -23.89 22.93 -1.48
C ARG A 133 -22.83 21.83 -1.39
N VAL A 134 -22.89 21.04 -0.33
CA VAL A 134 -22.03 19.89 -0.09
C VAL A 134 -22.84 18.71 0.42
N TYR A 135 -22.35 17.50 0.17
CA TYR A 135 -22.83 16.28 0.81
C TYR A 135 -21.83 15.87 1.89
N VAL A 136 -22.29 15.73 3.13
CA VAL A 136 -21.46 15.30 4.25
C VAL A 136 -21.90 13.91 4.68
N THR A 137 -20.95 13.01 4.94
CA THR A 137 -21.25 11.67 5.43
C THR A 137 -20.24 11.21 6.46
N ALA A 138 -20.74 10.55 7.51
CA ALA A 138 -19.93 9.81 8.46
C ALA A 138 -20.04 8.32 8.16
N ARG A 139 -18.91 7.61 8.20
CA ARG A 139 -18.81 6.16 8.03
C ARG A 139 -18.31 5.55 9.32
N VAL A 140 -18.97 4.51 9.80
CA VAL A 140 -18.44 3.72 10.92
C VAL A 140 -17.34 2.81 10.40
N ALA A 141 -16.09 3.10 10.77
CA ALA A 141 -14.95 2.27 10.44
C ALA A 141 -14.81 1.09 11.40
N SER A 142 -15.19 1.25 12.68
CA SER A 142 -15.23 0.15 13.64
C SER A 142 -16.19 0.39 14.82
N GLY A 143 -16.86 -0.67 15.25
CA GLY A 143 -17.83 -0.67 16.35
C GLY A 143 -19.28 -0.54 15.90
N ALA A 144 -20.19 -0.31 16.86
CA ALA A 144 -21.60 -0.06 16.59
C ALA A 144 -22.22 0.86 17.64
N GLY A 145 -23.07 1.77 17.21
CA GLY A 145 -23.75 2.69 18.11
C GLY A 145 -24.43 3.87 17.41
N LEU A 146 -24.82 4.86 18.20
CA LEU A 146 -25.40 6.11 17.69
C LEU A 146 -24.30 6.97 17.06
N VAL A 147 -24.62 7.58 15.92
CA VAL A 147 -23.79 8.55 15.20
C VAL A 147 -24.63 9.81 14.97
N ALA A 148 -24.04 10.98 15.15
CA ALA A 148 -24.63 12.26 14.75
C ALA A 148 -23.61 13.11 14.00
N ILE A 149 -24.08 13.86 13.01
CA ILE A 149 -23.31 14.84 12.23
C ILE A 149 -23.89 16.22 12.49
N GLY A 150 -23.03 17.15 12.91
CA GLY A 150 -23.36 18.55 13.15
C GLY A 150 -22.59 19.50 12.23
N ALA A 151 -23.16 20.68 12.01
CA ALA A 151 -22.50 21.78 11.34
C ALA A 151 -22.77 23.12 12.05
N GLN A 152 -21.78 23.99 12.07
CA GLN A 152 -21.90 25.38 12.56
C GLN A 152 -21.13 26.32 11.64
N GLU A 153 -21.72 27.45 11.30
CA GLU A 153 -21.05 28.50 10.55
C GLU A 153 -20.15 29.32 11.46
N VAL A 154 -19.03 29.81 10.95
CA VAL A 154 -18.09 30.66 11.70
C VAL A 154 -17.53 31.74 10.79
N ALA A 155 -17.26 32.92 11.34
CA ALA A 155 -16.61 33.98 10.59
C ALA A 155 -15.19 33.53 10.17
N PRO A 156 -14.69 33.88 8.97
CA PRO A 156 -13.40 33.38 8.48
C PRO A 156 -12.20 33.69 9.40
N ASP A 157 -12.21 34.83 10.09
CA ASP A 157 -11.20 35.25 11.06
C ASP A 157 -11.26 34.46 12.38
N GLU A 158 -12.43 33.93 12.74
CA GLU A 158 -12.63 33.11 13.94
C GLU A 158 -12.48 31.60 13.68
N ALA A 159 -12.47 31.18 12.41
CA ALA A 159 -12.42 29.78 12.01
C ALA A 159 -11.23 29.00 12.62
N PRO A 160 -9.99 29.51 12.67
CA PRO A 160 -8.88 28.79 13.29
C PRO A 160 -9.09 28.53 14.80
N ARG A 161 -9.64 29.53 15.50
CA ARG A 161 -9.95 29.44 16.94
C ARG A 161 -11.05 28.41 17.19
N ALA A 162 -12.10 28.44 16.39
CA ALA A 162 -13.22 27.52 16.52
C ALA A 162 -12.86 26.09 16.11
N ALA A 163 -12.05 25.90 15.07
CA ALA A 163 -11.53 24.60 14.67
C ALA A 163 -10.66 23.99 15.77
N SER A 164 -9.72 24.77 16.33
CA SER A 164 -8.88 24.33 17.45
C SER A 164 -9.70 23.94 18.69
N ALA A 165 -10.78 24.66 19.00
CA ALA A 165 -11.63 24.39 20.15
C ALA A 165 -12.33 23.02 20.11
N ILE A 166 -12.53 22.46 18.91
CA ILE A 166 -13.22 21.18 18.70
C ILE A 166 -12.31 20.08 18.14
N GLY A 167 -11.02 20.36 17.99
CA GLY A 167 -10.06 19.47 17.36
C GLY A 167 -10.30 19.27 15.85
N ALA A 168 -10.98 20.20 15.19
CA ALA A 168 -11.22 20.11 13.75
C ALA A 168 -9.95 20.42 12.96
N ARG A 169 -9.70 19.62 11.93
CA ARG A 169 -8.65 19.89 10.96
C ARG A 169 -9.08 21.03 10.03
N THR A 170 -8.18 21.97 9.76
CA THR A 170 -8.45 23.08 8.83
C THR A 170 -8.31 22.59 7.38
N VAL A 171 -9.41 22.57 6.61
CA VAL A 171 -9.29 22.33 5.16
C VAL A 171 -8.69 23.60 4.55
N GLY A 172 -7.44 23.50 4.11
CA GLY A 172 -6.65 24.66 3.71
C GLY A 172 -5.16 24.42 3.62
N GLU A 173 -4.62 23.50 4.43
CA GLU A 173 -3.21 23.05 4.28
C GLU A 173 -3.05 21.97 3.20
N ASP A 174 -4.13 21.27 2.84
CA ASP A 174 -4.16 20.23 1.80
C ASP A 174 -5.38 20.41 0.88
N THR A 175 -5.52 21.57 0.21
CA THR A 175 -6.68 21.84 -0.67
C THR A 175 -6.67 21.07 -2.00
N GLY A 176 -5.70 20.19 -2.21
CA GLY A 176 -5.41 19.60 -3.52
C GLY A 176 -4.98 20.64 -4.57
N ARG A 177 -4.86 21.94 -4.20
CA ARG A 177 -4.23 22.96 -5.03
C ARG A 177 -2.74 22.94 -4.76
N LEU A 178 -1.99 22.78 -5.84
CA LEU A 178 -0.54 22.61 -5.78
C LEU A 178 0.15 23.84 -5.17
N GLU A 179 -0.43 25.02 -5.37
CA GLU A 179 0.08 26.31 -4.87
C GLU A 179 0.00 26.43 -3.34
N SER A 180 -0.89 25.68 -2.69
CA SER A 180 -1.00 25.63 -1.24
C SER A 180 -0.19 24.50 -0.60
N TRP A 181 0.49 23.67 -1.39
CA TRP A 181 1.17 22.48 -0.88
C TRP A 181 2.38 22.86 0.01
N PRO A 182 2.37 22.48 1.31
CA PRO A 182 3.38 22.92 2.25
C PRO A 182 4.81 22.52 1.83
N GLY A 183 5.69 23.52 1.68
CA GLY A 183 7.11 23.32 1.38
C GLY A 183 7.40 22.69 0.01
N LEU A 184 6.41 22.61 -0.90
CA LEU A 184 6.56 21.90 -2.18
C LEU A 184 7.75 22.39 -3.00
N GLU A 185 7.89 23.70 -3.20
CA GLU A 185 8.98 24.26 -4.00
C GLU A 185 10.35 23.95 -3.40
N ASN A 186 10.46 23.91 -2.07
CA ASN A 186 11.71 23.54 -1.40
C ASN A 186 12.03 22.05 -1.60
N LYS A 187 11.02 21.17 -1.52
CA LYS A 187 11.18 19.74 -1.82
C LYS A 187 11.63 19.51 -3.26
N ILE A 188 10.97 20.16 -4.23
CA ILE A 188 11.33 20.10 -5.66
C ILE A 188 12.78 20.58 -5.86
N ALA A 189 13.14 21.73 -5.29
CA ALA A 189 14.47 22.29 -5.44
C ALA A 189 15.56 21.41 -4.81
N THR A 190 15.31 20.84 -3.63
CA THR A 190 16.23 19.93 -2.94
C THR A 190 16.43 18.65 -3.73
N HIS A 191 15.33 18.04 -4.18
CA HIS A 191 15.34 16.83 -5.00
C HIS A 191 16.12 17.03 -6.31
N ARG A 192 15.82 18.09 -7.07
CA ARG A 192 16.52 18.39 -8.33
C ARG A 192 17.98 18.74 -8.14
N ARG A 193 18.34 19.37 -7.01
CA ARG A 193 19.75 19.61 -6.67
C ARG A 193 20.50 18.30 -6.39
N ALA A 194 19.84 17.31 -5.79
CA ALA A 194 20.42 15.98 -5.57
C ALA A 194 20.60 15.20 -6.88
N ILE A 195 19.68 15.33 -7.83
CA ILE A 195 19.80 14.72 -9.16
C ILE A 195 20.88 15.40 -10.01
N GLY A 196 20.97 16.73 -9.94
CA GLY A 196 21.80 17.54 -10.84
C GLY A 196 21.08 17.89 -12.15
N SER A 197 21.81 18.52 -13.08
CA SER A 197 21.29 19.11 -14.33
C SER A 197 20.20 20.18 -14.14
N THR A 198 19.56 20.58 -15.25
CA THR A 198 18.47 21.56 -15.28
C THR A 198 17.16 20.87 -15.66
N TRP A 199 16.04 21.34 -15.10
CA TRP A 199 14.74 20.68 -15.25
C TRP A 199 13.66 21.69 -15.57
N GLU A 200 12.89 21.40 -16.61
CA GLU A 200 11.68 22.15 -17.00
C GLU A 200 10.45 21.39 -16.50
N ASP A 201 9.51 22.07 -15.85
CA ASP A 201 8.27 21.44 -15.44
C ASP A 201 7.37 21.13 -16.64
N VAL A 202 7.09 19.85 -16.85
CA VAL A 202 6.16 19.39 -17.88
C VAL A 202 4.75 19.31 -17.32
N ARG A 203 4.63 18.82 -16.08
CA ARG A 203 3.33 18.59 -15.45
C ARG A 203 3.43 18.71 -13.95
N ARG A 204 2.52 19.47 -13.35
CA ARG A 204 2.35 19.56 -11.90
C ARG A 204 0.86 19.54 -11.57
N PHE A 205 0.45 18.67 -10.66
CA PHE A 205 -0.92 18.64 -10.13
C PHE A 205 -0.96 17.91 -8.79
N ALA A 206 -1.94 18.22 -7.96
CA ALA A 206 -2.27 17.40 -6.80
C ALA A 206 -3.62 16.72 -7.04
N THR A 207 -3.76 15.49 -6.56
CA THR A 207 -4.97 14.70 -6.76
C THR A 207 -5.11 13.66 -5.66
N LEU A 208 -6.32 13.11 -5.54
CA LEU A 208 -6.59 11.99 -4.65
C LEU A 208 -5.82 10.74 -5.08
N VAL A 209 -5.38 10.01 -4.07
CA VAL A 209 -4.83 8.66 -4.17
C VAL A 209 -5.59 7.76 -3.20
N ASP A 210 -5.96 6.57 -3.66
CA ASP A 210 -6.81 5.64 -2.91
C ASP A 210 -6.27 4.21 -3.05
N SER A 211 -6.22 3.47 -1.94
CA SER A 211 -5.72 2.08 -1.95
C SER A 211 -6.54 1.13 -2.83
N ARG A 212 -7.80 1.44 -3.13
CA ARG A 212 -8.71 0.65 -3.98
C ARG A 212 -8.44 0.82 -5.47
N ALA A 213 -7.90 1.95 -5.90
CA ALA A 213 -7.65 2.25 -7.31
C ALA A 213 -6.41 3.12 -7.49
N ALA A 214 -5.47 2.68 -8.34
CA ALA A 214 -4.28 3.47 -8.64
C ALA A 214 -4.64 4.73 -9.45
N THR A 215 -4.14 5.87 -9.00
CA THR A 215 -4.20 7.14 -9.72
C THR A 215 -3.18 7.14 -10.83
N ARG A 216 -3.61 7.42 -12.07
CA ARG A 216 -2.77 7.32 -13.27
C ARG A 216 -2.62 8.66 -13.98
N THR A 217 -1.40 8.93 -14.45
CA THR A 217 -1.11 10.06 -15.34
C THR A 217 -0.15 9.63 -16.44
N THR A 218 -0.52 9.87 -17.69
CA THR A 218 0.36 9.59 -18.83
C THR A 218 1.23 10.80 -19.14
N VAL A 219 2.49 10.54 -19.49
CA VAL A 219 3.49 11.52 -19.91
C VAL A 219 4.40 10.90 -20.96
N THR A 220 4.86 11.72 -21.91
CA THR A 220 5.80 11.29 -22.95
C THR A 220 7.23 11.63 -22.52
N ILE A 221 8.14 10.67 -22.64
CA ILE A 221 9.58 10.92 -22.61
C ILE A 221 10.01 11.26 -24.04
N ASP A 222 10.49 12.48 -24.27
CA ASP A 222 11.05 12.85 -25.58
C ASP A 222 12.37 12.09 -25.85
N PRO A 223 12.70 11.79 -27.12
CA PRO A 223 13.95 11.11 -27.48
C PRO A 223 15.21 11.83 -26.97
N GLY A 224 16.10 11.08 -26.34
CA GLY A 224 17.37 11.52 -25.78
C GLY A 224 17.22 12.37 -24.51
N ARG A 225 16.08 12.30 -23.82
CA ARG A 225 15.79 13.07 -22.60
C ARG A 225 15.42 12.14 -21.43
N CYS A 226 15.38 12.75 -20.26
CA CYS A 226 14.92 12.12 -19.03
C CYS A 226 13.72 12.87 -18.44
N LEU A 227 12.88 12.12 -17.72
CA LEU A 227 11.83 12.63 -16.85
C LEU A 227 12.22 12.43 -15.39
N ASP A 228 12.18 13.52 -14.63
CA ASP A 228 12.20 13.55 -13.18
C ASP A 228 10.74 13.41 -12.70
N VAL A 229 10.41 12.32 -12.03
CA VAL A 229 9.10 12.11 -11.42
C VAL A 229 9.26 12.19 -9.91
N LEU A 230 8.58 13.12 -9.28
CA LEU A 230 8.50 13.29 -7.84
C LEU A 230 7.03 13.30 -7.40
N VAL A 231 6.68 12.39 -6.50
CA VAL A 231 5.34 12.27 -5.92
C VAL A 231 5.42 12.45 -4.41
N ILE A 232 4.77 13.48 -3.90
CA ILE A 232 4.81 13.86 -2.49
C ILE A 232 3.42 13.60 -1.90
N PRO A 233 3.26 12.60 -1.01
CA PRO A 233 1.99 12.37 -0.32
C PRO A 233 1.75 13.36 0.83
N THR A 234 0.48 13.62 1.12
CA THR A 234 0.01 14.27 2.38
C THR A 234 0.22 13.36 3.58
N GLU A 235 0.13 13.89 4.81
CA GLU A 235 0.28 13.14 6.06
C GLU A 235 -0.68 11.95 6.19
N ASP A 236 -1.87 12.08 5.61
CA ASP A 236 -2.92 11.04 5.65
C ASP A 236 -2.63 9.83 4.75
N VAL A 237 -1.57 9.88 3.92
CA VAL A 237 -1.14 8.73 3.11
C VAL A 237 0.05 8.03 3.82
N PRO A 238 -0.18 6.93 4.57
CA PRO A 238 0.84 6.32 5.41
C PRO A 238 1.95 5.65 4.59
N SER A 239 1.62 5.12 3.41
CA SER A 239 2.62 4.68 2.44
C SER A 239 2.06 4.71 1.02
N LEU A 240 2.90 5.14 0.09
CA LEU A 240 2.58 5.25 -1.32
C LEU A 240 3.49 4.32 -2.13
N ASP A 241 2.90 3.57 -3.07
CA ASP A 241 3.63 2.88 -4.13
C ASP A 241 3.49 3.68 -5.43
N VAL A 242 4.60 3.90 -6.15
CA VAL A 242 4.61 4.63 -7.42
C VAL A 242 5.41 3.82 -8.43
N VAL A 243 4.80 3.56 -9.58
CA VAL A 243 5.39 2.80 -10.68
C VAL A 243 5.21 3.56 -11.99
N ALA A 244 6.12 3.35 -12.94
CA ALA A 244 5.91 3.71 -14.33
C ALA A 244 5.47 2.47 -15.08
N GLU A 245 4.38 2.61 -15.83
CA GLU A 245 3.78 1.60 -16.68
C GLU A 245 4.06 1.95 -18.16
N SER A 246 4.31 0.96 -19.02
CA SER A 246 4.29 1.14 -20.48
C SER A 246 2.86 1.33 -21.01
N ASP A 247 2.73 1.59 -22.32
CA ASP A 247 1.46 1.75 -23.04
C ASP A 247 0.44 0.60 -22.83
N ASN A 248 0.91 -0.61 -22.59
CA ASN A 248 0.12 -1.80 -22.30
C ASN A 248 -0.15 -2.05 -20.79
N GLY A 249 0.17 -1.08 -19.92
CA GLY A 249 -0.10 -1.14 -18.48
C GLY A 249 0.90 -1.97 -17.66
N ARG A 250 2.05 -2.35 -18.23
CA ARG A 250 3.08 -3.15 -17.54
C ARG A 250 4.08 -2.27 -16.83
N VAL A 251 4.49 -2.66 -15.62
CA VAL A 251 5.48 -1.91 -14.84
C VAL A 251 6.87 -2.01 -15.48
N ILE A 252 7.43 -0.88 -15.90
CA ILE A 252 8.78 -0.76 -16.48
C ILE A 252 9.80 -0.14 -15.50
N ALA A 253 9.31 0.53 -14.46
CA ALA A 253 10.12 1.10 -13.39
C ALA A 253 9.30 1.28 -12.11
N ARG A 254 10.00 1.33 -10.97
CA ARG A 254 9.40 1.59 -9.65
C ARG A 254 10.15 2.73 -8.96
N ALA A 255 9.42 3.58 -8.25
CA ALA A 255 10.01 4.67 -7.49
C ALA A 255 10.94 4.16 -6.39
N TRP A 256 11.93 4.97 -6.06
CA TRP A 256 12.83 4.74 -4.96
C TRP A 256 12.02 4.57 -3.66
N PRO A 257 12.30 3.51 -2.87
CA PRO A 257 11.44 3.13 -1.74
C PRO A 257 11.74 3.92 -0.44
N GLU A 258 12.80 4.73 -0.41
CA GLU A 258 13.22 5.45 0.79
C GLU A 258 12.40 6.73 1.03
N GLY A 259 12.22 7.09 2.30
CA GLY A 259 11.43 8.25 2.69
C GLY A 259 9.91 8.10 2.51
N ARG A 260 9.18 9.21 2.63
CA ARG A 260 7.74 9.31 2.35
C ARG A 260 7.48 9.66 0.89
N ASP A 261 8.30 10.56 0.35
CA ASP A 261 8.25 11.00 -1.03
C ASP A 261 8.69 9.86 -1.95
N ARG A 262 8.18 9.84 -3.17
CA ARG A 262 8.48 8.81 -4.17
C ARG A 262 9.06 9.46 -5.39
N SER A 263 10.28 9.09 -5.74
CA SER A 263 10.94 9.61 -6.92
C SER A 263 11.44 8.53 -7.86
N MET A 264 11.44 8.81 -9.15
CA MET A 264 12.12 8.01 -10.15
C MET A 264 12.63 8.90 -11.26
N LEU A 265 13.72 8.48 -11.89
CA LEU A 265 14.33 9.16 -13.02
C LEU A 265 14.31 8.23 -14.23
N LEU A 266 13.55 8.60 -15.25
CA LEU A 266 13.26 7.76 -16.40
C LEU A 266 13.87 8.37 -17.66
N CYS A 267 14.81 7.69 -18.33
CA CYS A 267 15.42 8.19 -19.55
C CYS A 267 15.06 7.33 -20.75
N SER A 268 14.85 7.96 -21.91
CA SER A 268 14.59 7.25 -23.17
C SER A 268 15.40 7.83 -24.31
N GLU A 269 16.07 6.95 -25.06
CA GLU A 269 16.81 7.33 -26.27
C GLU A 269 15.90 7.39 -27.50
N ALA A 270 14.86 6.56 -27.54
CA ALA A 270 13.94 6.47 -28.68
C ALA A 270 12.68 7.35 -28.52
N GLY A 271 12.41 7.81 -27.30
CA GLY A 271 11.13 8.39 -26.89
C GLY A 271 10.10 7.30 -26.60
N ASP A 272 9.34 7.47 -25.51
CA ASP A 272 8.36 6.49 -25.05
C ASP A 272 7.21 7.16 -24.31
N ASP A 273 5.97 6.70 -24.53
CA ASP A 273 4.81 7.06 -23.72
C ASP A 273 4.74 6.16 -22.49
N ILE A 274 4.66 6.78 -21.32
CA ILE A 274 4.62 6.09 -20.04
C ILE A 274 3.44 6.57 -19.20
N THR A 275 2.93 5.69 -18.34
CA THR A 275 1.89 6.02 -17.37
C THR A 275 2.46 5.91 -15.97
N ILE A 276 2.52 7.02 -15.23
CA ILE A 276 2.87 7.01 -13.81
C ILE A 276 1.61 6.61 -13.04
N ALA A 277 1.69 5.51 -12.29
CA ALA A 277 0.61 5.01 -11.45
C ALA A 277 1.02 5.08 -9.98
N ALA A 278 0.21 5.76 -9.16
CA ALA A 278 0.41 5.85 -7.71
C ALA A 278 -0.74 5.20 -6.96
N ARG A 279 -0.42 4.37 -5.97
CA ARG A 279 -1.41 3.69 -5.13
C ARG A 279 -0.94 3.58 -3.68
N PRO A 280 -1.71 4.09 -2.70
CA PRO A 280 -1.44 3.84 -1.30
C PRO A 280 -1.54 2.36 -0.98
N ARG A 281 -0.75 1.87 -0.01
CA ARG A 281 -0.93 0.48 0.47
C ARG A 281 -2.09 0.33 1.44
N GLY A 282 -2.56 1.44 2.00
CA GLY A 282 -3.74 1.56 2.85
C GLY A 282 -4.19 3.02 2.94
N GLY A 283 -5.46 3.25 3.26
CA GLY A 283 -6.07 4.57 3.34
C GLY A 283 -6.32 5.26 2.00
N SER A 284 -6.69 6.53 2.09
CA SER A 284 -6.81 7.50 1.00
C SER A 284 -6.24 8.85 1.44
N GLY A 285 -5.89 9.70 0.48
CA GLY A 285 -5.43 11.07 0.77
C GLY A 285 -5.04 11.79 -0.50
N LEU A 286 -4.30 12.90 -0.38
CA LEU A 286 -3.79 13.65 -1.53
C LEU A 286 -2.32 13.34 -1.78
N ALA A 287 -1.91 13.42 -3.05
CA ALA A 287 -0.51 13.42 -3.46
C ALA A 287 -0.25 14.48 -4.54
N ALA A 288 0.82 15.24 -4.39
CA ALA A 288 1.34 16.13 -5.43
C ALA A 288 2.24 15.35 -6.38
N PHE A 289 1.97 15.44 -7.67
CA PHE A 289 2.76 14.90 -8.75
C PHE A 289 3.52 16.05 -9.42
N VAL A 290 4.83 15.93 -9.49
CA VAL A 290 5.72 16.87 -10.16
C VAL A 290 6.53 16.08 -11.17
N VAL A 291 6.37 16.42 -12.45
CA VAL A 291 7.10 15.81 -13.56
C VAL A 291 7.93 16.87 -14.25
N GLY A 292 9.25 16.74 -14.13
CA GLY A 292 10.24 17.56 -14.82
C GLY A 292 10.82 16.85 -16.04
N ARG A 293 11.28 17.62 -17.02
CA ARG A 293 12.00 17.15 -18.20
C ARG A 293 13.38 17.77 -18.26
N SER A 294 14.37 16.94 -18.57
CA SER A 294 15.75 17.38 -18.76
C SER A 294 15.99 17.99 -20.15
N PRO A 295 17.09 18.72 -20.37
CA PRO A 295 17.68 18.88 -21.70
C PRO A 295 17.97 17.54 -22.39
N LYS A 296 18.26 17.59 -23.70
CA LYS A 296 18.75 16.41 -24.43
C LYS A 296 20.18 16.09 -24.01
N GLY A 297 20.50 14.81 -23.82
CA GLY A 297 21.85 14.36 -23.47
C GLY A 297 22.22 14.48 -21.99
N THR A 298 21.27 14.81 -21.11
CA THR A 298 21.50 15.04 -19.66
C THR A 298 22.02 13.82 -18.89
N ILE A 299 21.98 12.60 -19.45
CA ILE A 299 22.39 11.38 -18.75
C ILE A 299 23.81 11.47 -18.16
N SER A 300 24.76 12.10 -18.86
CA SER A 300 26.14 12.27 -18.36
C SER A 300 26.30 13.35 -17.28
N GLU A 301 25.29 14.20 -17.08
CA GLU A 301 25.30 15.29 -16.09
C GLU A 301 24.58 14.92 -14.78
N ILE A 302 23.85 13.80 -14.79
CA ILE A 302 23.13 13.31 -13.61
C ILE A 302 24.15 12.79 -12.59
N ALA A 303 23.99 13.19 -11.34
CA ALA A 303 24.89 12.83 -10.26
C ALA A 303 24.92 11.31 -10.02
N GLU A 304 26.11 10.75 -9.82
CA GLU A 304 26.36 9.30 -9.71
C GLU A 304 25.57 8.50 -8.67
N PRO A 305 25.06 9.03 -7.54
CA PRO A 305 24.19 8.24 -6.67
C PRO A 305 22.77 8.07 -7.23
N THR A 306 22.39 8.81 -8.28
CA THR A 306 21.02 8.80 -8.79
C THR A 306 20.78 7.56 -9.66
N ARG A 307 19.83 6.73 -9.24
CA ARG A 307 19.38 5.59 -10.04
C ARG A 307 18.61 6.07 -11.27
N ILE A 308 19.15 5.77 -12.44
CA ILE A 308 18.51 6.07 -13.74
C ILE A 308 17.87 4.79 -14.29
N GLU A 309 16.56 4.85 -14.55
CA GLU A 309 15.83 3.81 -15.25
C GLU A 309 15.79 4.11 -16.74
N ARG A 310 16.55 3.34 -17.53
CA ARG A 310 16.61 3.49 -18.99
C ARG A 310 15.47 2.73 -19.65
N VAL A 311 14.38 3.43 -20.01
CA VAL A 311 13.21 2.88 -20.73
C VAL A 311 13.63 2.24 -22.06
N SER A 312 14.56 2.90 -22.75
CA SER A 312 15.24 2.39 -23.93
C SER A 312 16.70 2.84 -23.93
N GLN A 313 17.53 2.19 -24.75
CA GLN A 313 18.93 2.57 -24.92
C GLN A 313 19.39 2.56 -26.37
N ASP A 314 20.42 3.35 -26.65
CA ASP A 314 21.04 3.50 -27.95
C ASP A 314 22.27 2.59 -28.15
N GLN A 315 22.71 1.94 -27.08
CA GLN A 315 23.84 1.01 -27.07
C GLN A 315 23.49 -0.33 -27.73
N THR A 316 24.51 -1.01 -28.26
CA THR A 316 24.39 -2.42 -28.64
C THR A 316 24.30 -3.30 -27.39
N ALA A 317 23.75 -4.50 -27.54
CA ALA A 317 23.61 -5.44 -26.43
C ALA A 317 24.99 -5.84 -25.84
N GLU A 318 26.04 -5.89 -26.67
CA GLU A 318 27.42 -6.15 -26.26
C GLU A 318 28.03 -5.00 -25.44
N HIS A 319 27.73 -3.74 -25.79
CA HIS A 319 28.18 -2.60 -24.99
C HIS A 319 27.47 -2.57 -23.63
N ALA A 320 26.15 -2.78 -23.60
CA ALA A 320 25.40 -2.89 -22.36
C ALA A 320 25.93 -4.02 -21.45
N ARG A 321 26.32 -5.16 -22.05
CA ARG A 321 27.02 -6.26 -21.35
C ARG A 321 28.35 -5.80 -20.74
N SER A 322 29.17 -5.10 -21.51
CA SER A 322 30.47 -4.58 -21.04
C SER A 322 30.30 -3.61 -19.87
N ASP A 323 29.32 -2.70 -19.96
CA ASP A 323 29.02 -1.73 -18.90
C ASP A 323 28.52 -2.42 -17.62
N LEU A 324 27.62 -3.40 -17.74
CA LEU A 324 27.19 -4.20 -16.58
C LEU A 324 28.37 -4.94 -15.94
N ALA A 325 29.29 -5.50 -16.72
CA ALA A 325 30.43 -6.22 -16.20
C ALA A 325 31.37 -5.36 -15.32
N LYS A 326 31.39 -4.03 -15.52
CA LYS A 326 32.20 -3.09 -14.72
C LYS A 326 31.60 -2.82 -13.34
N VAL A 327 30.27 -2.80 -13.25
CA VAL A 327 29.55 -2.48 -12.01
C VAL A 327 29.05 -3.72 -11.26
N ALA A 328 29.04 -4.89 -11.92
CA ALA A 328 28.69 -6.19 -11.35
C ALA A 328 29.47 -6.52 -10.08
N ASP A 329 28.77 -6.75 -8.97
CA ASP A 329 29.42 -7.21 -7.74
C ASP A 329 30.12 -8.56 -7.98
N SER A 330 31.40 -8.61 -7.64
CA SER A 330 32.26 -9.77 -7.87
C SER A 330 31.85 -11.04 -7.10
N SER A 331 31.05 -10.90 -6.05
CA SER A 331 30.52 -12.02 -5.24
C SER A 331 29.58 -12.94 -6.03
N TRP A 332 28.96 -12.44 -7.10
CA TRP A 332 28.23 -13.25 -8.08
C TRP A 332 29.13 -14.11 -8.97
N GLY A 333 30.44 -13.94 -8.89
CA GLY A 333 31.41 -14.58 -9.76
C GLY A 333 31.50 -13.93 -11.14
N LYS A 334 32.32 -14.53 -12.00
CA LYS A 334 32.55 -14.03 -13.35
C LYS A 334 31.32 -14.26 -14.23
N ALA A 335 30.94 -13.25 -15.01
CA ALA A 335 29.90 -13.36 -16.02
C ALA A 335 30.29 -14.37 -17.12
N ALA A 336 29.38 -15.28 -17.44
CA ALA A 336 29.48 -16.22 -18.53
C ALA A 336 28.38 -15.89 -19.56
N PRO A 337 28.73 -15.66 -20.84
CA PRO A 337 27.73 -15.52 -21.90
C PRO A 337 26.87 -16.78 -21.98
N ALA A 338 25.55 -16.60 -21.87
CA ALA A 338 24.59 -17.69 -21.85
C ALA A 338 23.84 -17.82 -23.19
N GLY A 339 23.71 -16.71 -23.93
CA GLY A 339 23.15 -16.70 -25.28
C GLY A 339 22.92 -15.29 -25.81
N ALA A 340 22.36 -15.22 -27.02
CA ALA A 340 21.92 -14.00 -27.67
C ALA A 340 20.76 -14.32 -28.64
N GLY A 341 19.95 -13.32 -28.96
CA GLY A 341 18.85 -13.49 -29.90
C GLY A 341 18.17 -12.18 -30.26
N GLU A 342 17.03 -12.27 -30.94
CA GLU A 342 16.15 -11.14 -31.21
C GLU A 342 14.84 -11.31 -30.45
N ALA A 343 14.48 -10.31 -29.63
CA ALA A 343 13.21 -10.26 -28.94
C ALA A 343 12.16 -9.65 -29.87
N ARG A 344 10.99 -10.28 -29.95
CA ARG A 344 9.89 -9.89 -30.82
C ARG A 344 8.66 -9.54 -30.00
N LEU A 345 7.79 -8.70 -30.55
CA LEU A 345 6.51 -8.37 -29.93
C LEU A 345 5.53 -9.53 -30.14
N GLY A 346 4.87 -9.99 -29.08
CA GLY A 346 3.84 -11.04 -29.15
C GLY A 346 4.35 -12.45 -29.46
N SER A 347 5.68 -12.66 -29.47
CA SER A 347 6.28 -13.98 -29.62
C SER A 347 7.55 -14.11 -28.78
N ARG A 348 7.79 -15.31 -28.25
CA ARG A 348 8.92 -15.58 -27.36
C ARG A 348 10.08 -16.18 -28.16
N THR A 349 11.27 -15.66 -27.91
CA THR A 349 12.53 -16.25 -28.36
C THR A 349 13.10 -17.07 -27.22
N SER A 350 13.21 -18.38 -27.44
CA SER A 350 13.69 -19.33 -26.42
C SER A 350 15.15 -19.66 -26.61
N LEU A 351 15.90 -19.72 -25.49
CA LEU A 351 17.29 -20.16 -25.44
C LEU A 351 17.44 -21.26 -24.39
N ASP A 352 18.11 -22.35 -24.74
CA ASP A 352 18.45 -23.41 -23.80
C ASP A 352 19.66 -23.00 -22.95
N LEU A 353 19.53 -23.19 -21.64
CA LEU A 353 20.52 -22.81 -20.64
C LEU A 353 20.93 -24.01 -19.78
N LYS A 354 22.15 -23.94 -19.26
CA LYS A 354 22.66 -24.87 -18.23
C LYS A 354 22.87 -24.11 -16.94
N LEU A 355 21.96 -24.30 -15.99
CA LEU A 355 22.07 -23.71 -14.66
C LEU A 355 23.07 -24.53 -13.84
N MET A 356 23.96 -23.81 -13.15
CA MET A 356 24.92 -24.40 -12.23
C MET A 356 24.30 -24.57 -10.84
N ALA A 357 24.85 -25.47 -10.03
CA ALA A 357 24.45 -25.58 -8.63
C ALA A 357 24.77 -24.28 -7.87
N GLY A 358 23.87 -23.87 -6.98
CA GLY A 358 23.95 -22.61 -6.23
C GLY A 358 22.83 -21.65 -6.61
N CYS A 359 23.03 -20.35 -6.41
CA CYS A 359 22.14 -19.31 -6.90
C CYS A 359 22.70 -18.70 -8.17
N THR A 360 21.85 -18.59 -9.20
CA THR A 360 22.17 -18.04 -10.50
C THR A 360 21.44 -16.71 -10.70
N ARG A 361 22.18 -15.69 -11.11
CA ARG A 361 21.68 -14.43 -11.64
C ARG A 361 21.78 -14.46 -13.16
N LEU A 362 20.65 -14.25 -13.84
CA LEU A 362 20.59 -14.10 -15.28
C LEU A 362 20.25 -12.65 -15.60
N ASP A 363 21.11 -11.97 -16.35
CA ASP A 363 20.85 -10.63 -16.85
C ASP A 363 20.51 -10.72 -18.34
N VAL A 364 19.30 -10.32 -18.71
CA VAL A 364 18.87 -10.14 -20.10
C VAL A 364 19.01 -8.67 -20.44
N LEU A 365 19.91 -8.38 -21.38
CA LEU A 365 20.33 -7.03 -21.73
C LEU A 365 19.83 -6.70 -23.13
N ALA A 366 19.02 -5.65 -23.23
CA ALA A 366 18.52 -5.18 -24.51
C ALA A 366 19.62 -4.47 -25.32
N GLY A 367 19.58 -4.55 -26.64
CA GLY A 367 20.38 -3.69 -27.52
C GLY A 367 19.47 -2.85 -28.41
N LYS A 368 19.91 -1.67 -28.84
CA LYS A 368 19.15 -0.81 -29.76
C LYS A 368 18.64 -1.60 -30.97
N PRO A 369 17.35 -1.48 -31.36
CA PRO A 369 16.33 -0.55 -30.85
C PRO A 369 15.38 -1.17 -29.80
N LEU A 370 15.73 -2.32 -29.22
CA LEU A 370 14.87 -3.07 -28.30
C LEU A 370 14.40 -2.18 -27.14
N GLY A 371 13.08 -2.12 -26.99
CA GLY A 371 12.41 -1.46 -25.87
C GLY A 371 12.33 -2.37 -24.63
N PRO A 372 11.34 -2.14 -23.75
CA PRO A 372 11.14 -2.97 -22.57
C PRO A 372 11.13 -4.48 -22.89
N VAL A 373 11.78 -5.27 -22.03
CA VAL A 373 11.98 -6.71 -22.18
C VAL A 373 11.32 -7.48 -21.06
N ALA A 374 10.72 -8.61 -21.41
CA ALA A 374 10.25 -9.60 -20.46
C ALA A 374 11.02 -10.89 -20.63
N ALA A 375 11.35 -11.53 -19.53
CA ALA A 375 12.01 -12.82 -19.53
C ALA A 375 11.35 -13.78 -18.52
N ALA A 376 11.23 -15.03 -18.92
CA ALA A 376 10.73 -16.11 -18.08
C ALA A 376 11.67 -17.30 -18.17
N LEU A 377 12.10 -17.81 -17.02
CA LEU A 377 12.99 -18.95 -16.90
C LEU A 377 12.18 -20.18 -16.50
N TRP A 378 12.32 -21.25 -17.27
CA TRP A 378 11.60 -22.50 -17.13
C TRP A 378 12.56 -23.64 -16.87
N ALA A 379 12.18 -24.56 -15.99
CA ALA A 379 12.83 -25.86 -15.88
C ALA A 379 12.44 -26.77 -17.07
N SER A 380 13.22 -27.82 -17.29
CA SER A 380 12.98 -28.79 -18.37
C SER A 380 11.65 -29.55 -18.26
N ASP A 381 11.08 -29.62 -17.07
CA ASP A 381 9.76 -30.21 -16.78
C ASP A 381 8.59 -29.23 -17.02
N GLY A 382 8.89 -27.98 -17.43
CA GLY A 382 7.90 -26.93 -17.66
C GLY A 382 7.54 -26.10 -16.43
N ALA A 383 8.19 -26.32 -15.28
CA ALA A 383 7.97 -25.47 -14.11
C ALA A 383 8.59 -24.07 -14.31
N LEU A 384 7.83 -23.01 -14.00
CA LEU A 384 8.35 -21.64 -13.98
C LEU A 384 9.27 -21.45 -12.77
N LEU A 385 10.53 -21.09 -13.02
CA LEU A 385 11.54 -20.87 -11.99
C LEU A 385 11.60 -19.40 -11.56
N ALA A 386 11.57 -18.49 -12.53
CA ALA A 386 11.60 -17.06 -12.31
C ALA A 386 10.99 -16.33 -13.51
N GLU A 387 10.39 -15.17 -13.28
CA GLU A 387 9.96 -14.26 -14.33
C GLU A 387 10.25 -12.83 -13.88
N SER A 388 10.64 -11.98 -14.82
CA SER A 388 10.88 -10.57 -14.54
C SER A 388 10.74 -9.76 -15.82
N GLU A 389 10.27 -8.53 -15.67
CA GLU A 389 10.16 -7.55 -16.73
C GLU A 389 10.97 -6.33 -16.36
N GLY A 390 11.53 -5.68 -17.36
CA GLY A 390 12.31 -4.48 -17.16
C GLY A 390 12.38 -3.67 -18.45
N SER A 391 12.99 -2.52 -18.34
CA SER A 391 13.16 -1.59 -19.44
C SER A 391 14.29 -2.04 -20.38
N ALA A 392 15.48 -1.45 -20.28
CA ALA A 392 16.65 -1.87 -21.06
C ALA A 392 17.35 -3.14 -20.54
N ARG A 393 16.93 -3.63 -19.36
CA ARG A 393 17.47 -4.82 -18.70
C ARG A 393 16.41 -5.45 -17.82
N THR A 394 16.37 -6.78 -17.82
CA THR A 394 15.66 -7.56 -16.79
C THR A 394 16.61 -8.57 -16.16
N THR A 395 16.44 -8.83 -14.86
CA THR A 395 17.30 -9.73 -14.09
C THR A 395 16.43 -10.80 -13.45
N LEU A 396 16.85 -12.06 -13.58
CA LEU A 396 16.17 -13.21 -13.01
C LEU A 396 17.08 -13.89 -12.00
N TYR A 397 16.50 -14.36 -10.90
CA TYR A 397 17.21 -15.11 -9.87
C TYR A 397 16.59 -16.50 -9.71
N THR A 398 17.42 -17.52 -9.68
CA THR A 398 17.00 -18.89 -9.35
C THR A 398 18.08 -19.58 -8.55
N CYS A 399 17.70 -20.41 -7.58
CA CYS A 399 18.64 -21.24 -6.84
C CYS A 399 18.32 -22.73 -7.00
N GLY A 400 19.28 -23.58 -6.64
CA GLY A 400 19.08 -25.03 -6.55
C GLY A 400 20.22 -25.85 -7.14
N ALA A 401 19.91 -27.11 -7.46
CA ALA A 401 20.85 -28.02 -8.11
C ALA A 401 21.12 -27.63 -9.57
N ALA A 402 22.24 -28.11 -10.10
CA ALA A 402 22.54 -27.95 -11.53
C ALA A 402 21.47 -28.65 -12.39
N ARG A 403 20.96 -27.94 -13.40
CA ARG A 403 19.88 -28.45 -14.26
C ARG A 403 19.86 -27.76 -15.62
N ALA A 404 19.28 -28.44 -16.60
CA ALA A 404 18.87 -27.80 -17.85
C ALA A 404 17.68 -26.87 -17.59
N ALA A 405 17.65 -25.74 -18.29
CA ALA A 405 16.58 -24.77 -18.22
C ALA A 405 16.38 -24.13 -19.60
N ARG A 406 15.27 -23.41 -19.77
CA ARG A 406 14.98 -22.62 -20.95
C ARG A 406 14.62 -21.21 -20.52
N ILE A 407 15.25 -20.20 -21.12
CA ILE A 407 14.82 -18.82 -20.96
C ILE A 407 14.02 -18.40 -22.19
N ASP A 408 12.85 -17.85 -21.95
CA ASP A 408 12.00 -17.24 -22.97
C ASP A 408 12.11 -15.72 -22.83
N VAL A 409 12.47 -15.04 -23.91
CA VAL A 409 12.61 -13.58 -23.95
C VAL A 409 11.62 -13.00 -24.97
N GLU A 410 10.93 -11.94 -24.57
CA GLU A 410 9.90 -11.27 -25.38
C GLU A 410 10.11 -9.76 -25.32
N SER A 411 9.90 -9.07 -26.44
CA SER A 411 9.83 -7.61 -26.43
C SER A 411 8.44 -7.17 -25.99
N ARG A 412 8.38 -6.18 -25.11
CA ARG A 412 7.13 -5.53 -24.68
C ARG A 412 6.85 -4.21 -25.39
N GLY A 413 7.73 -3.83 -26.32
CA GLY A 413 7.56 -2.64 -27.15
C GLY A 413 8.20 -2.86 -28.51
N ARG A 414 9.34 -2.20 -28.75
CA ARG A 414 10.08 -2.33 -30.01
C ARG A 414 10.87 -3.64 -30.06
N PRO A 415 10.76 -4.45 -31.13
CA PRO A 415 11.64 -5.60 -31.33
C PRO A 415 13.11 -5.19 -31.45
N GLY A 416 14.03 -6.10 -31.13
CA GLY A 416 15.45 -5.85 -31.29
C GLY A 416 16.35 -6.92 -30.66
N PRO A 417 17.68 -6.76 -30.77
CA PRO A 417 18.63 -7.74 -30.27
C PRO A 417 18.70 -7.74 -28.74
N PHE A 418 19.00 -8.88 -28.15
CA PHE A 418 19.35 -9.01 -26.73
C PHE A 418 20.49 -10.00 -26.53
N VAL A 419 21.14 -9.88 -25.38
CA VAL A 419 22.10 -10.88 -24.90
C VAL A 419 21.73 -11.34 -23.49
N VAL A 420 22.11 -12.57 -23.16
CA VAL A 420 21.93 -13.14 -21.83
C VAL A 420 23.29 -13.45 -21.22
N ASP A 421 23.50 -12.97 -20.00
CA ASP A 421 24.66 -13.30 -19.17
C ASP A 421 24.25 -14.02 -17.91
N GLN A 422 25.05 -15.01 -17.53
CA GLN A 422 24.87 -15.82 -16.33
C GLN A 422 25.99 -15.56 -15.35
N ARG A 423 25.63 -15.35 -14.08
CA ARG A 423 26.55 -15.31 -12.94
C ARG A 423 26.07 -16.29 -11.87
N THR A 424 26.99 -16.88 -11.10
CA THR A 424 26.65 -17.93 -10.14
C THR A 424 27.33 -17.70 -8.80
N TRP A 425 26.51 -17.55 -7.76
CA TRP A 425 26.92 -17.62 -6.38
C TRP A 425 26.91 -19.07 -5.91
N LYS A 426 28.12 -19.67 -5.83
CA LYS A 426 28.30 -21.11 -5.63
C LYS A 426 28.13 -21.56 -4.18
N THR A 427 28.56 -20.73 -3.23
CA THR A 427 28.61 -21.12 -1.82
C THR A 427 27.39 -20.56 -1.11
N LEU A 428 26.36 -21.38 -0.98
CA LEU A 428 25.14 -21.02 -0.26
C LEU A 428 25.20 -21.47 1.19
N PRO A 429 24.74 -20.64 2.14
CA PRO A 429 24.44 -21.08 3.50
C PRO A 429 23.51 -22.31 3.49
N PRO A 430 23.70 -23.31 4.39
CA PRO A 430 22.91 -24.53 4.41
C PRO A 430 21.40 -24.31 4.55
N GLU A 431 20.98 -23.24 5.23
CA GLU A 431 19.57 -22.93 5.41
C GLU A 431 18.92 -22.42 4.11
N ILE A 432 19.69 -21.72 3.28
CA ILE A 432 19.25 -21.21 1.97
C ILE A 432 19.24 -22.35 0.94
N SER A 433 20.24 -23.23 0.96
CA SER A 433 20.35 -24.33 -0.01
C SER A 433 19.21 -25.35 0.09
N LYS A 434 18.60 -25.50 1.27
CA LYS A 434 17.42 -26.34 1.50
C LYS A 434 16.12 -25.76 0.93
N ARG A 435 16.07 -24.46 0.60
CA ARG A 435 14.85 -23.73 0.20
C ARG A 435 15.11 -22.92 -1.08
N PRO A 436 15.42 -23.58 -2.20
CA PRO A 436 15.96 -22.92 -3.39
C PRO A 436 14.97 -21.99 -4.09
N ALA A 437 13.67 -22.28 -4.06
CA ALA A 437 12.65 -21.41 -4.66
C ALA A 437 12.43 -20.16 -3.79
N ALA A 438 12.39 -20.32 -2.46
CA ALA A 438 12.36 -19.20 -1.53
C ALA A 438 13.59 -18.29 -1.69
N ALA A 439 14.76 -18.89 -1.86
CA ALA A 439 16.01 -18.17 -2.05
C ALA A 439 16.01 -17.30 -3.32
N GLY A 440 15.60 -17.86 -4.47
CA GLY A 440 15.51 -17.10 -5.72
C GLY A 440 14.52 -15.93 -5.62
N ARG A 441 13.37 -16.16 -4.99
CA ARG A 441 12.33 -15.15 -4.74
C ARG A 441 12.79 -14.06 -3.78
N LEU A 442 13.54 -14.41 -2.75
CA LEU A 442 14.10 -13.46 -1.80
C LEU A 442 15.17 -12.57 -2.46
N LEU A 443 16.05 -13.16 -3.29
CA LEU A 443 17.03 -12.40 -4.09
C LEU A 443 16.34 -11.38 -5.00
N ASP A 444 15.31 -11.83 -5.73
CA ASP A 444 14.52 -10.97 -6.59
C ASP A 444 13.92 -9.78 -5.83
N ARG A 445 13.32 -10.05 -4.67
CA ARG A 445 12.69 -9.01 -3.85
C ARG A 445 13.69 -8.03 -3.24
N LEU A 446 14.87 -8.50 -2.83
CA LEU A 446 15.90 -7.70 -2.16
C LEU A 446 16.71 -6.87 -3.13
N LEU A 447 17.11 -7.46 -4.26
CA LEU A 447 18.07 -6.88 -5.19
C LEU A 447 17.38 -6.30 -6.41
N GLY A 448 16.28 -6.89 -6.88
CA GLY A 448 15.68 -6.54 -8.17
C GLY A 448 16.76 -6.51 -9.27
N ALA A 449 16.79 -5.43 -10.07
CA ALA A 449 17.82 -5.21 -11.07
C ALA A 449 19.14 -4.63 -10.51
N GLU A 450 19.22 -4.32 -9.22
CA GLU A 450 20.41 -3.72 -8.60
C GLU A 450 21.60 -4.68 -8.65
N VAL A 451 22.77 -4.08 -8.51
CA VAL A 451 24.05 -4.75 -8.74
C VAL A 451 24.76 -4.99 -7.40
N VAL A 452 23.99 -5.46 -6.43
CA VAL A 452 24.43 -5.66 -5.05
C VAL A 452 24.80 -7.14 -4.82
N ALA A 453 25.71 -7.37 -3.87
CA ALA A 453 26.14 -8.70 -3.46
C ALA A 453 24.96 -9.59 -3.02
N PRO A 454 24.97 -10.90 -3.33
CA PRO A 454 23.99 -11.84 -2.82
C PRO A 454 24.17 -12.12 -1.31
N THR A 455 25.29 -11.68 -0.73
CA THR A 455 25.58 -11.81 0.71
C THR A 455 24.57 -11.06 1.58
N ALA A 456 23.80 -10.14 1.00
CA ALA A 456 22.65 -9.51 1.65
C ALA A 456 21.60 -10.53 2.16
N MET A 457 21.64 -11.79 1.72
CA MET A 457 20.79 -12.87 2.20
C MET A 457 21.43 -13.80 3.23
N GLU A 458 22.71 -13.64 3.59
CA GLU A 458 23.41 -14.59 4.46
C GLU A 458 22.72 -14.79 5.83
N ASP A 459 22.04 -13.75 6.33
CA ASP A 459 21.30 -13.77 7.59
C ASP A 459 19.87 -14.35 7.46
N ALA A 460 19.47 -14.83 6.27
CA ALA A 460 18.16 -15.42 6.06
C ALA A 460 18.01 -16.73 6.83
N ARG A 461 16.87 -16.90 7.51
CA ARG A 461 16.56 -18.05 8.35
C ARG A 461 15.46 -18.90 7.75
N ALA A 462 15.68 -20.21 7.76
CA ALA A 462 14.67 -21.20 7.43
C ALA A 462 13.59 -21.28 8.51
N ILE A 463 12.32 -21.25 8.10
CA ILE A 463 11.18 -21.51 8.99
C ILE A 463 10.12 -22.35 8.30
N ASP A 464 9.49 -23.27 9.02
CA ASP A 464 8.37 -24.03 8.50
C ASP A 464 7.06 -23.42 9.00
N LEU A 465 6.21 -23.03 8.04
CA LEU A 465 4.90 -22.45 8.29
C LEU A 465 3.81 -23.50 8.03
N GLU A 466 2.73 -23.41 8.79
CA GLU A 466 1.56 -24.28 8.69
C GLU A 466 0.31 -23.40 8.68
N GLU A 467 -0.65 -23.69 7.80
CA GLU A 467 -1.89 -22.91 7.61
C GLU A 467 -2.63 -22.61 8.93
N ALA A 468 -2.82 -23.62 9.78
CA ALA A 468 -3.59 -23.48 11.02
C ALA A 468 -2.80 -22.82 12.16
N LYS A 469 -1.53 -22.45 11.95
CA LYS A 469 -0.63 -22.02 13.03
C LYS A 469 -0.01 -20.66 12.73
N LEU A 470 -0.37 -19.68 13.56
CA LEU A 470 0.31 -18.40 13.57
C LEU A 470 1.76 -18.61 14.07
N HIS A 471 2.73 -18.33 13.20
CA HIS A 471 4.12 -18.27 13.63
C HIS A 471 4.41 -16.90 14.21
N THR A 472 5.02 -16.85 15.38
CA THR A 472 5.36 -15.59 16.06
C THR A 472 6.81 -15.55 16.50
N SER A 473 7.49 -14.43 16.26
CA SER A 473 8.83 -14.19 16.81
C SER A 473 9.00 -12.72 17.19
N SER A 474 9.56 -12.45 18.37
CA SER A 474 9.84 -11.07 18.81
C SER A 474 11.24 -10.62 18.39
N PHE A 475 11.37 -9.33 18.11
CA PHE A 475 12.63 -8.66 17.77
C PHE A 475 12.64 -7.22 18.27
N VAL A 476 13.82 -6.59 18.27
CA VAL A 476 13.99 -5.20 18.70
C VAL A 476 14.33 -4.34 17.49
N VAL A 477 13.61 -3.25 17.34
CA VAL A 477 13.91 -2.19 16.36
C VAL A 477 14.74 -1.14 17.07
N ALA A 478 15.98 -0.93 16.63
CA ALA A 478 16.88 0.03 17.24
C ALA A 478 16.39 1.47 17.01
N GLN A 479 16.74 2.37 17.94
CA GLN A 479 16.45 3.80 17.82
C GLN A 479 16.99 4.37 16.50
N GLY A 480 16.20 5.21 15.83
CA GLY A 480 16.60 5.89 14.57
C GLY A 480 16.88 4.93 13.41
N THR A 481 16.36 3.71 13.46
CA THR A 481 16.47 2.73 12.38
C THR A 481 15.11 2.15 12.06
N CYS A 482 14.95 1.61 10.88
CA CYS A 482 13.84 0.73 10.56
C CYS A 482 14.33 -0.70 10.37
N THR A 483 13.50 -1.65 10.78
CA THR A 483 13.68 -3.06 10.45
C THR A 483 12.69 -3.41 9.35
N GLU A 484 13.21 -3.86 8.23
CA GLU A 484 12.47 -4.48 7.15
C GLU A 484 12.51 -6.00 7.32
N VAL A 485 11.35 -6.63 7.23
CA VAL A 485 11.20 -8.08 7.27
C VAL A 485 10.77 -8.54 5.89
N PHE A 486 11.49 -9.49 5.33
CA PHE A 486 11.17 -10.15 4.07
C PHE A 486 10.87 -11.60 4.34
N VAL A 487 9.81 -12.13 3.75
CA VAL A 487 9.48 -13.54 3.81
C VAL A 487 9.20 -14.06 2.41
N ALA A 488 9.89 -15.12 2.03
CA ALA A 488 9.71 -15.81 0.76
C ALA A 488 9.38 -17.27 1.01
N LEU A 489 8.27 -17.73 0.43
CA LEU A 489 7.86 -19.12 0.46
C LEU A 489 8.69 -19.93 -0.54
N ASP A 490 8.93 -21.20 -0.25
CA ASP A 490 9.48 -22.19 -1.18
C ASP A 490 8.32 -22.86 -1.95
N ALA A 491 7.24 -23.18 -1.23
CA ALA A 491 5.96 -23.65 -1.75
C ALA A 491 4.79 -22.99 -0.99
N GLY A 492 3.59 -22.98 -1.60
CA GLY A 492 2.37 -22.38 -1.03
C GLY A 492 1.71 -21.37 -1.99
N SER A 493 0.59 -20.76 -1.56
CA SER A 493 -0.22 -19.86 -2.40
C SER A 493 -0.55 -18.49 -1.79
N GLY A 494 -0.07 -18.20 -0.58
CA GLY A 494 -0.22 -16.89 0.03
C GLY A 494 0.46 -16.80 1.39
N ILE A 495 0.96 -15.61 1.72
CA ILE A 495 1.56 -15.29 3.00
C ILE A 495 1.18 -13.87 3.46
N ASP A 496 0.76 -13.80 4.71
CA ASP A 496 0.55 -12.59 5.48
C ASP A 496 1.76 -12.38 6.40
N VAL A 497 2.34 -11.18 6.35
CA VAL A 497 3.42 -10.71 7.24
C VAL A 497 2.90 -9.53 8.02
N ARG A 498 2.66 -9.72 9.32
CA ARG A 498 2.25 -8.65 10.22
C ARG A 498 3.39 -8.30 11.19
N LEU A 499 3.70 -7.02 11.32
CA LEU A 499 4.62 -6.51 12.33
C LEU A 499 3.82 -5.73 13.37
N VAL A 500 3.80 -6.21 14.60
CA VAL A 500 3.04 -5.63 15.71
C VAL A 500 4.01 -4.93 16.66
N ASP A 501 3.78 -3.66 16.95
CA ASP A 501 4.46 -2.97 18.04
C ASP A 501 3.94 -3.51 19.38
N GLU A 502 4.81 -4.13 20.18
CA GLU A 502 4.37 -4.80 21.42
C GLU A 502 3.88 -3.82 22.49
N VAL A 503 4.26 -2.54 22.40
CA VAL A 503 3.87 -1.51 23.38
C VAL A 503 2.54 -0.86 22.98
N THR A 504 2.44 -0.41 21.73
CA THR A 504 1.24 0.31 21.26
C THR A 504 0.16 -0.60 20.72
N GLN A 505 0.47 -1.88 20.46
CA GLN A 505 -0.38 -2.85 19.77
C GLN A 505 -0.79 -2.44 18.34
N LYS A 506 -0.22 -1.36 17.80
CA LYS A 506 -0.39 -1.00 16.39
C LYS A 506 0.36 -1.99 15.51
N ASP A 507 -0.26 -2.39 14.41
CA ASP A 507 0.33 -3.31 13.44
C ASP A 507 0.43 -2.73 12.04
N VAL A 508 1.31 -3.33 11.25
CA VAL A 508 1.38 -3.13 9.82
C VAL A 508 1.35 -4.49 9.15
N LEU A 509 0.49 -4.63 8.14
CA LEU A 509 0.25 -5.88 7.43
C LEU A 509 0.75 -5.78 5.98
N GLY A 510 1.63 -6.71 5.60
CA GLY A 510 1.99 -6.99 4.21
C GLY A 510 1.40 -8.33 3.78
N ARG A 511 0.92 -8.43 2.54
CA ARG A 511 0.43 -9.68 1.95
C ARG A 511 1.12 -9.95 0.62
N GLY A 512 1.29 -11.21 0.27
CA GLY A 512 1.77 -11.60 -1.05
C GLY A 512 1.57 -13.07 -1.34
N LYS A 513 1.57 -13.44 -2.63
CA LYS A 513 1.33 -14.83 -3.06
C LYS A 513 2.47 -15.77 -2.64
N LEU A 514 3.72 -15.35 -2.89
CA LEU A 514 4.92 -16.16 -2.63
C LEU A 514 6.00 -15.38 -1.87
N VAL A 515 5.90 -14.06 -1.87
CA VAL A 515 6.82 -13.16 -1.16
C VAL A 515 6.02 -12.03 -0.57
N ALA A 516 6.29 -11.70 0.69
CA ALA A 516 5.78 -10.52 1.36
C ALA A 516 6.92 -9.82 2.10
N SER A 517 6.77 -8.52 2.28
CA SER A 517 7.76 -7.72 3.02
C SER A 517 7.05 -6.61 3.77
N GLN A 518 7.52 -6.29 4.97
CA GLN A 518 7.01 -5.14 5.70
C GLN A 518 8.08 -4.45 6.55
N ARG A 519 7.85 -3.19 6.91
CA ARG A 519 8.81 -2.35 7.64
C ARG A 519 8.20 -1.76 8.91
N ILE A 520 9.01 -1.68 9.95
CA ILE A 520 8.67 -1.04 11.23
C ILE A 520 9.89 -0.22 11.75
N CYS A 521 9.69 1.02 12.20
CA CYS A 521 10.78 1.98 12.53
C CYS A 521 10.90 2.36 14.02
N GLY A 522 12.09 2.38 14.61
CA GLY A 522 12.32 2.60 16.03
C GLY A 522 11.86 3.95 16.57
N GLY A 523 11.76 5.00 15.75
CA GLY A 523 11.51 6.35 16.25
C GLY A 523 12.61 6.79 17.23
N LYS A 524 12.24 7.62 18.22
CA LYS A 524 13.19 8.24 19.16
C LYS A 524 13.78 7.28 20.21
N THR A 525 13.20 6.10 20.40
CA THR A 525 13.67 5.11 21.39
C THR A 525 13.53 3.71 20.80
N SER A 526 14.44 2.78 21.10
CA SER A 526 14.27 1.40 20.63
C SER A 526 12.91 0.83 21.02
N ARG A 527 12.25 0.08 20.13
CA ARG A 527 10.96 -0.56 20.40
C ARG A 527 11.00 -2.06 20.21
N LYS A 528 10.20 -2.78 20.99
CA LYS A 528 9.95 -4.21 20.79
C LYS A 528 8.84 -4.39 19.77
N ALA A 529 9.07 -5.30 18.84
CA ALA A 529 8.12 -5.66 17.81
C ALA A 529 7.99 -7.18 17.74
N ARG A 530 6.81 -7.63 17.30
CA ARG A 530 6.50 -9.04 17.07
C ARG A 530 6.18 -9.25 15.61
N LEU A 531 6.88 -10.20 15.00
CA LEU A 531 6.56 -10.73 13.69
C LEU A 531 5.46 -11.78 13.86
N GLU A 532 4.41 -11.65 13.09
CA GLU A 532 3.30 -12.61 12.95
C GLU A 532 3.23 -13.05 11.50
N LEU A 533 3.37 -14.37 11.25
CA LEU A 533 3.29 -14.96 9.92
C LEU A 533 2.14 -15.95 9.84
N ARG A 534 1.35 -15.83 8.79
CA ARG A 534 0.28 -16.77 8.45
C ARG A 534 0.35 -17.10 6.97
N VAL A 535 0.11 -18.36 6.64
CA VAL A 535 0.00 -18.82 5.25
C VAL A 535 -1.42 -19.24 4.95
N ASP A 536 -1.82 -19.09 3.70
CA ASP A 536 -3.21 -19.29 3.30
C ASP A 536 -3.59 -20.77 3.17
N ASP A 537 -2.66 -21.64 2.79
CA ASP A 537 -2.91 -23.06 2.56
C ASP A 537 -1.64 -23.91 2.69
N GLY A 538 -1.77 -25.05 3.36
CA GLY A 538 -0.78 -26.13 3.44
C GLY A 538 0.53 -25.83 4.19
N PRO A 539 1.43 -26.83 4.28
CA PRO A 539 2.79 -26.64 4.76
C PRO A 539 3.58 -25.74 3.78
N ALA A 540 4.17 -24.67 4.30
CA ALA A 540 4.85 -23.67 3.50
C ALA A 540 6.25 -23.41 4.06
N PRO A 541 7.27 -24.18 3.63
CA PRO A 541 8.64 -23.88 3.97
C PRO A 541 8.98 -22.47 3.46
N ALA A 542 9.50 -21.58 4.32
CA ALA A 542 9.88 -20.23 3.96
C ALA A 542 11.31 -19.86 4.40
N LEU A 543 11.82 -18.76 3.83
CA LEU A 543 12.97 -18.01 4.34
C LEU A 543 12.49 -16.66 4.87
N VAL A 544 12.99 -16.27 6.06
CA VAL A 544 12.77 -14.95 6.66
C VAL A 544 14.09 -14.22 6.78
N LEU A 545 14.12 -12.96 6.35
CA LEU A 545 15.25 -12.07 6.52
C LEU A 545 14.82 -10.79 7.24
N PHE A 546 15.59 -10.39 8.24
CA PHE A 546 15.49 -9.10 8.90
C PHE A 546 16.63 -8.21 8.40
N ARG A 547 16.29 -7.03 7.89
CA ARG A 547 17.26 -6.04 7.40
C ARG A 547 17.07 -4.74 8.16
N THR A 548 18.14 -4.25 8.77
CA THR A 548 18.15 -2.92 9.39
C THR A 548 18.52 -1.88 8.35
N VAL A 549 17.73 -0.82 8.25
CA VAL A 549 17.99 0.35 7.42
C VAL A 549 18.01 1.58 8.33
N HIS A 550 18.90 2.52 8.08
CA HIS A 550 18.90 3.78 8.83
C HIS A 550 17.67 4.60 8.44
N GLU A 551 17.00 5.17 9.43
CA GLU A 551 15.97 6.16 9.16
C GLU A 551 16.71 7.38 8.59
N SER A 552 16.45 7.73 7.33
CA SER A 552 16.92 8.98 6.77
C SER A 552 16.22 10.10 7.53
N VAL A 553 16.91 10.62 8.55
CA VAL A 553 16.51 11.83 9.25
C VAL A 553 16.61 12.94 8.21
N GLU A 554 15.49 13.34 7.63
CA GLU A 554 15.41 14.64 6.94
C GLU A 554 15.90 15.69 7.95
N PRO A 555 16.93 16.49 7.61
CA PRO A 555 17.42 17.55 8.48
C PRO A 555 16.37 18.66 8.72
#